data_AF-A0A7K7PMP7-F1
#
_entry.id   AF-A0A7K7PMP7-F1
#
_cell.length_a   1.000
_cell.length_b   1.000
_cell.length_c   1.000
_cell.angle_alpha   90.00
_cell.angle_beta   90.00
_cell.angle_gamma   90.00
#
_symmetry.space_group_name_H-M   'P 1'
#
loop_
_entity.id
_entity.type
_entity.pdbx_description
1 polymer ?
#
loop_
_entity_poly.entity_id
_entity_poly.type
_entity_poly.pdbx_seq_one_letter_code
_entity_poly.pdbx_strand_id
1 'polypeptide(L)'
;NPAWICQRHRNAYRFATLYDRDRRIPVYSAYKYKPGSGKRPNTSWYVEPQVNMQRESVLIDEKKFTLAQIEQSQAVIEDYDKMTGLDPGHLNPSGHHDSTDSKTATFTLTNIVPQNTSLNNGEWNVYEFKTMAKKSKGCTTTYVITGAVPGNTDAVQGRVNKPSHIWSAACCVVGTQPKRAWAVIAENNKNEVENLSLGELEARLTELYRGRAVHLFNNACPRQ
;
A
#
# COMPACT_ATOMS: atom_id res chain seq x y z
N ASN A 1 5.31 -5.65 -15.71
CA ASN A 1 6.67 -6.12 -15.35
C ASN A 1 6.76 -6.12 -13.82
N PRO A 2 6.54 -7.26 -13.15
CA PRO A 2 6.44 -7.30 -11.69
C PRO A 2 7.81 -7.21 -11.01
N ALA A 3 7.84 -6.57 -9.84
CA ALA A 3 8.96 -6.59 -8.91
C ALA A 3 8.49 -6.99 -7.51
N TRP A 4 9.09 -8.04 -6.96
CA TRP A 4 8.89 -8.44 -5.56
C TRP A 4 9.91 -7.72 -4.69
N ILE A 5 9.42 -6.86 -3.80
CA ILE A 5 10.24 -5.97 -2.98
C ILE A 5 10.04 -6.35 -1.51
N CYS A 6 11.13 -6.73 -0.85
CA CYS A 6 11.18 -6.84 0.60
C CYS A 6 11.65 -5.51 1.16
N GLN A 7 10.73 -4.65 1.60
CA GLN A 7 11.07 -3.31 2.07
C GLN A 7 11.98 -3.41 3.30
N ARG A 8 13.21 -2.93 3.16
CA ARG A 8 14.24 -3.00 4.20
C ARG A 8 14.66 -1.61 4.62
N HIS A 9 14.65 -1.35 5.93
CA HIS A 9 15.11 -0.09 6.51
C HIS A 9 15.88 -0.34 7.80
N ARG A 10 17.05 0.30 7.93
CA ARG A 10 17.97 0.11 9.07
C ARG A 10 18.27 -1.38 9.28
N ASN A 11 18.63 -2.07 8.19
CA ASN A 11 18.93 -3.50 8.15
C ASN A 11 17.78 -4.47 8.54
N ALA A 12 16.57 -3.98 8.83
CA ALA A 12 15.42 -4.81 9.17
C ALA A 12 14.35 -4.82 8.06
N TYR A 13 13.77 -5.99 7.79
CA TYR A 13 12.61 -6.13 6.91
C TYR A 13 11.36 -5.57 7.60
N ARG A 14 10.58 -4.77 6.87
CA ARG A 14 9.41 -4.06 7.41
C ARG A 14 8.10 -4.58 6.83
N PHE A 15 8.04 -4.73 5.51
CA PHE A 15 6.88 -5.26 4.79
C PHE A 15 7.30 -5.78 3.41
N ALA A 16 6.39 -6.48 2.74
CA ALA A 16 6.58 -6.94 1.36
C ALA A 16 5.65 -6.19 0.42
N THR A 17 6.12 -5.89 -0.79
CA THR A 17 5.36 -5.23 -1.84
C THR A 17 5.53 -5.98 -3.15
N LEU A 18 4.43 -6.24 -3.85
CA LEU A 18 4.46 -6.55 -5.27
C LEU A 18 4.22 -5.25 -6.04
N TYR A 19 5.18 -4.84 -6.85
CA TYR A 19 5.16 -3.58 -7.59
C TYR A 19 5.05 -3.85 -9.09
N ASP A 20 4.20 -3.10 -9.79
CA ASP A 20 4.10 -3.15 -11.25
C ASP A 20 4.91 -2.00 -11.86
N ARG A 21 6.07 -2.33 -12.42
CA ARG A 21 6.98 -1.34 -13.02
C ARG A 21 6.40 -0.66 -14.26
N ASP A 22 5.51 -1.33 -14.98
CA ASP A 22 4.93 -0.75 -16.20
C ASP A 22 3.93 0.36 -15.85
N ARG A 23 3.15 0.12 -14.79
CA ARG A 23 2.15 1.05 -14.26
C ARG A 23 2.68 1.99 -13.17
N ARG A 24 3.90 1.73 -12.70
CA ARG A 24 4.59 2.46 -11.62
C ARG A 24 3.75 2.60 -10.35
N ILE A 25 2.96 1.57 -10.02
CA ILE A 25 2.19 1.50 -8.78
C ILE A 25 2.36 0.14 -8.09
N PRO A 26 2.26 0.07 -6.75
CA PRO A 26 2.13 -1.20 -6.06
C PRO A 26 0.84 -1.91 -6.46
N VAL A 27 0.95 -3.21 -6.73
CA VAL A 27 -0.20 -4.12 -6.86
C VAL A 27 -0.76 -4.42 -5.49
N TYR A 28 0.10 -4.80 -4.54
CA TYR A 28 -0.26 -4.96 -3.14
C TYR A 28 0.95 -4.76 -2.20
N SER A 29 0.66 -4.47 -0.93
CA SER A 29 1.57 -4.55 0.20
C SER A 29 1.04 -5.50 1.27
N ALA A 30 1.94 -6.30 1.87
CA ALA A 30 1.62 -7.27 2.91
C ALA A 30 2.49 -7.03 4.16
N TYR A 31 1.84 -6.92 5.32
CA TYR A 31 2.50 -6.56 6.58
C TYR A 31 1.73 -7.05 7.82
N LYS A 32 2.35 -6.90 8.98
CA LYS A 32 1.71 -7.12 10.29
C LYS A 32 1.24 -5.77 10.84
N TYR A 33 -0.03 -5.67 11.21
CA TYR A 33 -0.57 -4.49 11.88
C TYR A 33 -0.01 -4.42 13.31
N LYS A 34 0.78 -3.37 13.56
CA LYS A 34 1.46 -3.10 14.83
C LYS A 34 1.41 -1.59 15.12
N PRO A 35 0.22 -1.04 15.44
CA PRO A 35 0.12 0.37 15.76
C PRO A 35 0.93 0.64 17.03
N GLY A 36 1.74 1.70 17.00
CA GLY A 36 2.49 2.15 18.18
C GLY A 36 2.36 3.64 18.41
N SER A 37 2.88 4.08 19.54
CA SER A 37 2.99 5.49 19.89
C SER A 37 3.94 6.23 18.93
N GLY A 38 3.81 7.55 18.88
CA GLY A 38 4.66 8.39 18.03
C GLY A 38 3.93 8.93 16.80
N LYS A 39 4.36 10.12 16.40
CA LYS A 39 3.77 10.86 15.27
C LYS A 39 4.20 10.24 13.94
N ARG A 40 3.46 10.58 12.88
CA ARG A 40 3.90 10.37 11.49
C ARG A 40 5.31 11.00 11.33
N PRO A 41 6.31 10.27 10.81
CA PRO A 41 7.65 10.81 10.61
C PRO A 41 7.61 12.05 9.72
N ASN A 42 8.38 13.08 10.07
CA ASN A 42 8.70 14.17 9.16
C ASN A 42 9.90 13.75 8.31
N THR A 43 9.64 13.15 7.16
CA THR A 43 10.67 12.56 6.30
C THR A 43 10.37 12.79 4.82
N SER A 44 11.41 12.71 3.99
CA SER A 44 11.29 12.82 2.53
C SER A 44 10.79 11.51 1.93
N TRP A 45 10.38 11.56 0.66
CA TRP A 45 10.10 10.38 -0.13
C TRP A 45 11.38 9.64 -0.54
N TYR A 46 11.27 8.33 -0.72
CA TYR A 46 12.38 7.42 -1.00
C TYR A 46 12.12 6.57 -2.25
N VAL A 47 13.17 6.16 -2.97
CA VAL A 47 13.09 5.41 -4.25
C VAL A 47 13.95 4.14 -4.28
N GLU A 48 13.46 3.06 -4.88
CA GLU A 48 14.14 1.76 -5.05
C GLU A 48 15.21 1.73 -6.17
N PRO A 49 16.08 0.70 -6.29
CA PRO A 49 16.34 -0.39 -5.35
C PRO A 49 17.09 0.10 -4.12
N GLN A 50 16.67 -0.34 -2.94
CA GLN A 50 17.30 0.08 -1.69
C GLN A 50 17.79 -1.12 -0.90
N VAL A 51 19.10 -1.30 -0.91
CA VAL A 51 19.76 -2.01 0.21
C VAL A 51 19.53 -1.24 1.53
N ASN A 52 19.15 0.06 1.50
CA ASN A 52 19.06 0.90 2.72
C ASN A 52 18.22 2.22 2.71
N MET A 53 17.08 2.29 2.04
CA MET A 53 16.27 3.53 1.92
C MET A 53 17.01 4.80 1.49
N GLN A 54 17.24 4.95 0.19
CA GLN A 54 17.93 6.10 -0.40
C GLN A 54 16.96 7.09 -1.05
N ARG A 55 17.27 8.39 -0.91
CA ARG A 55 16.59 9.45 -1.67
C ARG A 55 17.07 9.42 -3.12
N GLU A 56 16.29 10.01 -4.01
CA GLU A 56 16.66 10.14 -5.41
C GLU A 56 18.02 10.83 -5.58
N SER A 57 18.25 11.94 -4.88
CA SER A 57 19.54 12.65 -4.92
C SER A 57 20.72 11.75 -4.57
N VAL A 58 20.56 10.84 -3.60
CA VAL A 58 21.63 9.89 -3.21
C VAL A 58 21.91 8.89 -4.33
N LEU A 59 20.87 8.39 -5.02
CA LEU A 59 21.05 7.49 -6.15
C LEU A 59 21.77 8.19 -7.31
N ILE A 60 21.47 9.47 -7.55
CA ILE A 60 22.08 10.26 -8.62
C ILE A 60 23.53 10.63 -8.26
N ASP A 61 23.72 11.28 -7.12
CA ASP A 61 24.99 11.91 -6.75
C ASP A 61 26.06 10.87 -6.38
N GLU A 62 25.68 9.85 -5.62
CA GLU A 62 26.60 8.86 -5.07
C GLU A 62 26.64 7.56 -5.87
N LYS A 63 25.48 7.05 -6.28
CA LYS A 63 25.37 5.76 -6.99
C LYS A 63 25.42 5.90 -8.51
N LYS A 64 25.50 7.13 -9.02
CA LYS A 64 25.65 7.45 -10.45
C LYS A 64 24.52 6.92 -11.33
N PHE A 65 23.33 6.75 -10.78
CA PHE A 65 22.13 6.56 -11.60
C PHE A 65 21.74 7.89 -12.24
N THR A 66 21.18 7.83 -13.44
CA THR A 66 20.48 8.97 -14.04
C THR A 66 19.02 9.00 -13.55
N LEU A 67 18.42 10.18 -13.49
CA LEU A 67 16.98 10.32 -13.20
C LEU A 67 16.14 9.44 -14.14
N ALA A 68 16.45 9.45 -15.44
CA ALA A 68 15.79 8.63 -16.44
C ALA A 68 15.83 7.12 -16.13
N GLN A 69 16.92 6.60 -15.55
CA GLN A 69 17.00 5.20 -15.14
C GLN A 69 16.09 4.89 -13.95
N ILE A 70 16.02 5.79 -12.96
CA ILE A 70 15.13 5.65 -11.80
C ILE A 70 13.67 5.65 -12.29
N GLU A 71 13.34 6.65 -13.09
CA GLU A 71 12.04 6.88 -13.70
C GLU A 71 11.53 5.74 -14.60
N GLN A 72 12.43 5.02 -15.27
CA GLN A 72 12.10 3.82 -16.04
C GLN A 72 11.65 2.66 -15.15
N SER A 73 12.11 2.63 -13.90
CA SER A 73 11.87 1.52 -12.98
C SER A 73 10.70 1.72 -12.02
N GLN A 74 10.34 2.97 -11.72
CA GLN A 74 9.35 3.33 -10.71
C GLN A 74 8.86 4.78 -10.82
N ALA A 75 7.91 5.15 -9.97
CA ALA A 75 7.46 6.53 -9.77
C ALA A 75 8.48 7.36 -8.96
N VAL A 76 8.62 8.64 -9.31
CA VAL A 76 9.41 9.65 -8.59
C VAL A 76 8.47 10.70 -7.98
N ILE A 77 8.96 11.58 -7.09
CA ILE A 77 8.06 12.49 -6.37
C ILE A 77 7.42 13.52 -7.31
N GLU A 78 8.15 13.92 -8.34
CA GLU A 78 7.72 14.84 -9.40
C GLU A 78 6.51 14.30 -10.17
N ASP A 79 6.30 12.98 -10.19
CA ASP A 79 5.10 12.36 -10.77
C ASP A 79 3.84 12.77 -9.97
N TYR A 80 3.95 12.99 -8.66
CA TYR A 80 2.85 13.32 -7.77
C TYR A 80 2.64 14.83 -7.57
N ASP A 81 3.71 15.63 -7.57
CA ASP A 81 3.65 17.08 -7.29
C ASP A 81 2.74 17.86 -8.26
N LYS A 82 2.51 17.30 -9.45
CA LYS A 82 1.70 17.93 -10.51
C LYS A 82 0.26 17.43 -10.56
N MET A 83 -0.13 16.53 -9.65
CA MET A 83 -1.48 15.98 -9.62
C MET A 83 -2.47 16.95 -8.97
N THR A 84 -3.64 17.13 -9.58
CA THR A 84 -4.72 17.94 -9.00
C THR A 84 -5.80 17.01 -8.46
N GLY A 85 -6.19 17.20 -7.20
CA GLY A 85 -7.24 16.40 -6.54
C GLY A 85 -6.85 14.96 -6.22
N LEU A 86 -5.55 14.63 -6.31
CA LEU A 86 -4.98 13.35 -5.91
C LEU A 86 -3.83 13.60 -4.94
N ASP A 87 -3.73 12.76 -3.92
CA ASP A 87 -2.63 12.73 -2.97
C ASP A 87 -1.69 11.55 -3.29
N PRO A 88 -0.42 11.63 -2.85
CA PRO A 88 0.46 10.46 -2.73
C PRO A 88 -0.04 9.56 -1.58
N GLY A 89 -1.06 8.75 -1.90
CA GLY A 89 -1.76 7.86 -0.99
C GLY A 89 -0.92 6.64 -0.62
N HIS A 90 -0.82 6.35 0.67
CA HIS A 90 -0.13 5.15 1.14
C HIS A 90 -1.01 3.91 0.97
N LEU A 91 -0.50 2.84 0.36
CA LEU A 91 -1.18 1.54 0.47
C LEU A 91 -0.96 0.93 1.85
N ASN A 92 0.30 0.82 2.28
CA ASN A 92 0.67 0.47 3.64
C ASN A 92 0.81 1.75 4.48
N PRO A 93 -0.14 2.09 5.35
CA PRO A 93 -0.14 3.36 6.06
C PRO A 93 0.85 3.36 7.22
N SER A 94 1.54 4.49 7.39
CA SER A 94 2.50 4.68 8.51
C SER A 94 1.85 4.48 9.88
N GLY A 95 0.54 4.73 10.01
CA GLY A 95 -0.21 4.57 11.26
C GLY A 95 -0.27 3.13 11.78
N HIS A 96 -0.04 2.14 10.91
CA HIS A 96 -0.11 0.71 11.26
C HIS A 96 1.21 0.14 11.80
N HIS A 97 2.22 0.99 11.98
CA HIS A 97 3.58 0.60 12.39
C HIS A 97 3.99 1.25 13.71
N ASP A 98 4.88 0.60 14.46
CA ASP A 98 5.14 0.89 15.86
C ASP A 98 6.31 1.85 16.09
N SER A 99 7.36 1.72 15.30
CA SER A 99 8.62 2.43 15.45
C SER A 99 8.82 3.45 14.34
N THR A 100 9.50 4.56 14.64
CA THR A 100 9.86 5.58 13.65
C THR A 100 10.48 4.97 12.39
N ASP A 101 11.37 3.99 12.53
CA ASP A 101 11.98 3.31 11.38
C ASP A 101 10.98 2.54 10.52
N SER A 102 10.07 1.78 11.14
CA SER A 102 9.02 1.05 10.40
C SER A 102 8.01 2.00 9.75
N LYS A 103 7.68 3.12 10.41
CA LYS A 103 6.85 4.19 9.84
C LYS A 103 7.56 4.87 8.66
N THR A 104 8.86 5.18 8.78
CA THR A 104 9.66 5.78 7.70
C THR A 104 9.71 4.86 6.49
N ALA A 105 9.74 3.54 6.70
CA ALA A 105 9.75 2.57 5.61
C ALA A 105 8.53 2.64 4.69
N THR A 106 7.40 3.18 5.13
CA THR A 106 6.20 3.32 4.29
C THR A 106 6.27 4.49 3.31
N PHE A 107 7.28 5.36 3.42
CA PHE A 107 7.48 6.54 2.56
C PHE A 107 8.32 6.23 1.31
N THR A 108 8.49 4.94 0.96
CA THR A 108 8.99 4.58 -0.37
C THR A 108 7.90 4.75 -1.41
N LEU A 109 8.21 5.35 -2.57
CA LEU A 109 7.23 5.58 -3.63
C LEU A 109 6.69 4.28 -4.24
N THR A 110 7.41 3.17 -4.08
CA THR A 110 6.90 1.83 -4.40
C THR A 110 5.75 1.37 -3.50
N ASN A 111 5.42 2.09 -2.43
CA ASN A 111 4.24 1.87 -1.57
C ASN A 111 3.11 2.89 -1.84
N ILE A 112 3.27 3.78 -2.81
CA ILE A 112 2.40 4.94 -3.01
C ILE A 112 1.58 4.83 -4.30
N VAL A 113 0.33 5.26 -4.23
CA VAL A 113 -0.57 5.35 -5.38
C VAL A 113 -1.18 6.75 -5.48
N PRO A 114 -1.51 7.22 -6.70
CA PRO A 114 -2.39 8.38 -6.85
C PRO A 114 -3.77 8.08 -6.25
N GLN A 115 -4.09 8.70 -5.12
CA GLN A 115 -5.35 8.45 -4.40
C GLN A 115 -6.20 9.71 -4.37
N ASN A 116 -7.51 9.60 -4.60
CA ASN A 116 -8.43 10.73 -4.49
C ASN A 116 -8.29 11.41 -3.12
N THR A 117 -8.04 12.73 -3.10
CA THR A 117 -7.76 13.49 -1.87
C THR A 117 -8.89 13.41 -0.85
N SER A 118 -10.15 13.42 -1.28
CA SER A 118 -11.30 13.30 -0.37
C SER A 118 -11.38 11.91 0.24
N LEU A 119 -11.12 10.85 -0.54
CA LEU A 119 -11.04 9.47 -0.03
C LEU A 119 -9.88 9.28 0.94
N ASN A 120 -8.67 9.69 0.54
CA ASN A 120 -7.43 9.53 1.33
C ASN A 120 -7.54 10.20 2.70
N ASN A 121 -8.09 11.41 2.76
CA ASN A 121 -8.23 12.17 4.01
C ASN A 121 -9.56 11.90 4.73
N GLY A 122 -10.49 11.17 4.11
CA GLY A 122 -11.84 10.91 4.61
C GLY A 122 -12.05 9.45 5.03
N GLU A 123 -12.93 8.74 4.34
CA GLU A 123 -13.41 7.41 4.72
C GLU A 123 -12.28 6.36 4.73
N TRP A 124 -11.28 6.49 3.85
CA TRP A 124 -10.12 5.59 3.87
C TRP A 124 -9.29 5.80 5.14
N ASN A 125 -9.05 7.05 5.55
CA ASN A 125 -8.41 7.39 6.81
C ASN A 125 -9.20 6.85 8.01
N VAL A 126 -10.53 6.99 7.99
CA VAL A 126 -11.42 6.43 9.02
C VAL A 126 -11.26 4.92 9.13
N TYR A 127 -11.18 4.20 8.00
CA TYR A 127 -10.91 2.77 7.99
C TYR A 127 -9.55 2.45 8.65
N GLU A 128 -8.48 3.11 8.19
CA GLU A 128 -7.11 2.87 8.68
C GLU A 128 -6.98 3.13 10.19
N PHE A 129 -7.52 4.23 10.70
CA PHE A 129 -7.31 4.62 12.10
C PHE A 129 -8.36 4.09 13.07
N LYS A 130 -9.64 4.03 12.68
CA LYS A 130 -10.73 3.62 13.59
C LYS A 130 -11.09 2.15 13.40
N THR A 131 -11.35 1.73 12.16
CA THR A 131 -11.84 0.38 11.89
C THR A 131 -10.77 -0.68 12.17
N MET A 132 -9.54 -0.48 11.69
CA MET A 132 -8.44 -1.41 11.94
C MET A 132 -8.13 -1.56 13.42
N ALA A 133 -8.10 -0.46 14.18
CA ALA A 133 -7.88 -0.49 15.63
C ALA A 133 -9.00 -1.26 16.34
N LYS A 134 -10.27 -1.01 16.00
CA LYS A 134 -11.42 -1.72 16.58
C LYS A 134 -11.40 -3.21 16.25
N LYS A 135 -11.26 -3.57 14.96
CA LYS A 135 -11.33 -4.97 14.49
C LYS A 135 -10.09 -5.79 14.86
N SER A 136 -8.97 -5.16 15.20
CA SER A 136 -7.76 -5.85 15.67
C SER A 136 -7.74 -6.14 17.19
N LYS A 137 -8.71 -5.64 17.97
CA LYS A 137 -8.76 -5.89 19.43
C LYS A 137 -8.85 -7.38 19.74
N GLY A 138 -7.95 -7.87 20.59
CA GLY A 138 -7.91 -9.28 21.01
C GLY A 138 -7.21 -10.23 20.04
N CYS A 139 -6.66 -9.72 18.92
CA CYS A 139 -5.79 -10.49 18.04
C CYS A 139 -4.38 -10.55 18.63
N THR A 140 -3.74 -11.72 18.62
CA THR A 140 -2.30 -11.86 18.87
C THR A 140 -1.50 -11.24 17.73
N THR A 141 -1.96 -11.43 16.49
CA THR A 141 -1.39 -10.77 15.32
C THR A 141 -2.50 -10.52 14.32
N THR A 142 -2.57 -9.31 13.76
CA THR A 142 -3.39 -9.02 12.59
C THR A 142 -2.46 -8.93 11.37
N TYR A 143 -2.64 -9.83 10.41
CA TYR A 143 -1.98 -9.78 9.10
C TYR A 143 -2.83 -8.93 8.16
N VAL A 144 -2.20 -8.08 7.35
CA VAL A 144 -2.90 -7.19 6.42
C VAL A 144 -2.31 -7.36 5.02
N ILE A 145 -3.18 -7.43 4.03
CA ILE A 145 -2.85 -7.29 2.62
C ILE A 145 -3.70 -6.12 2.10
N THR A 146 -3.07 -5.14 1.50
CA THR A 146 -3.71 -3.94 0.94
C THR A 146 -3.23 -3.76 -0.48
N GLY A 147 -4.08 -3.30 -1.38
CA GLY A 147 -3.75 -3.28 -2.79
C GLY A 147 -4.54 -2.26 -3.58
N ALA A 148 -4.13 -2.13 -4.84
CA ALA A 148 -4.73 -1.22 -5.80
C ALA A 148 -5.10 -2.00 -7.06
N VAL A 149 -6.32 -1.78 -7.54
CA VAL A 149 -6.74 -2.27 -8.86
C VAL A 149 -6.36 -1.19 -9.88
N PRO A 150 -5.53 -1.51 -10.90
CA PRO A 150 -5.19 -0.55 -11.93
C PRO A 150 -6.43 0.09 -12.58
N GLY A 151 -6.33 1.38 -12.91
CA GLY A 151 -7.34 2.07 -13.71
C GLY A 151 -7.01 2.00 -15.21
N ASN A 152 -7.96 2.45 -16.02
CA ASN A 152 -7.77 2.60 -17.47
C ASN A 152 -7.14 3.95 -17.86
N THR A 153 -6.92 4.83 -16.89
CA THR A 153 -6.33 6.15 -17.08
C THR A 153 -5.07 6.26 -16.25
N ASP A 154 -4.02 6.79 -16.85
CA ASP A 154 -2.86 7.22 -16.09
C ASP A 154 -3.17 8.54 -15.37
N ALA A 155 -2.45 8.79 -14.27
CA ALA A 155 -2.47 10.08 -13.60
C ALA A 155 -1.77 11.13 -14.48
N VAL A 156 -1.81 12.39 -14.03
CA VAL A 156 -1.25 13.54 -14.76
C VAL A 156 0.19 13.24 -15.22
N GLN A 157 0.51 13.57 -16.49
CA GLN A 157 1.76 13.26 -17.20
C GLN A 157 1.94 11.81 -17.69
N GLY A 158 0.98 10.90 -17.47
CA GLY A 158 0.92 9.61 -18.18
C GLY A 158 1.94 8.56 -17.74
N ARG A 159 2.71 8.81 -16.66
CA ARG A 159 3.75 7.88 -16.20
C ARG A 159 3.27 6.89 -15.14
N VAL A 160 2.46 7.37 -14.20
CA VAL A 160 1.98 6.61 -13.04
C VAL A 160 0.51 6.32 -13.23
N ASN A 161 0.11 5.06 -13.15
CA ASN A 161 -1.27 4.67 -13.29
C ASN A 161 -2.11 5.22 -12.13
N LYS A 162 -3.30 5.76 -12.42
CA LYS A 162 -4.28 6.07 -11.38
C LYS A 162 -5.12 4.80 -11.14
N PRO A 163 -5.08 4.18 -9.95
CA PRO A 163 -5.93 3.03 -9.65
C PRO A 163 -7.41 3.36 -9.81
N SER A 164 -8.20 2.39 -10.24
CA SER A 164 -9.67 2.47 -10.21
C SER A 164 -10.21 2.21 -8.81
N HIS A 165 -9.58 1.30 -8.07
CA HIS A 165 -10.00 0.93 -6.72
C HIS A 165 -8.80 0.77 -5.79
N ILE A 166 -9.05 0.95 -4.50
CA ILE A 166 -8.14 0.63 -3.42
C ILE A 166 -8.87 -0.34 -2.50
N TRP A 167 -8.17 -1.36 -2.00
CA TRP A 167 -8.76 -2.39 -1.16
C TRP A 167 -7.82 -2.81 -0.05
N SER A 168 -8.39 -3.31 1.04
CA SER A 168 -7.62 -3.86 2.16
C SER A 168 -8.34 -5.06 2.75
N ALA A 169 -7.58 -6.10 3.05
CA ALA A 169 -8.02 -7.31 3.72
C ALA A 169 -7.14 -7.54 4.95
N ALA A 170 -7.76 -7.99 6.03
CA ALA A 170 -7.06 -8.28 7.27
C ALA A 170 -7.52 -9.58 7.89
N CYS A 171 -6.57 -10.27 8.53
CA CYS A 171 -6.78 -11.55 9.19
C CYS A 171 -6.25 -11.50 10.62
N CYS A 172 -7.18 -11.64 11.56
CA CYS A 172 -6.92 -11.69 12.99
C CYS A 172 -6.59 -13.13 13.41
N VAL A 173 -5.40 -13.31 13.97
CA VAL A 173 -4.93 -14.58 14.51
C VAL A 173 -4.84 -14.47 16.03
N VAL A 174 -5.41 -15.44 16.74
CA VAL A 174 -5.31 -15.57 18.21
C VAL A 174 -4.48 -16.82 18.51
N GLY A 175 -3.32 -16.64 19.15
CA GLY A 175 -2.29 -17.68 19.20
C GLY A 175 -1.81 -18.01 17.79
N THR A 176 -2.11 -19.22 17.33
CA THR A 176 -1.82 -19.71 15.97
C THR A 176 -3.06 -19.86 15.09
N GLN A 177 -4.26 -19.59 15.63
CA GLN A 177 -5.52 -19.89 14.96
C GLN A 177 -6.12 -18.62 14.30
N PRO A 178 -6.37 -18.64 12.98
CA PRO A 178 -7.12 -17.59 12.29
C PRO A 178 -8.55 -17.52 12.83
N LYS A 179 -8.88 -16.43 13.54
CA LYS A 179 -10.15 -16.33 14.28
C LYS A 179 -11.23 -15.58 13.51
N ARG A 180 -10.83 -14.54 12.77
CA ARG A 180 -11.72 -13.72 11.94
C ARG A 180 -10.94 -13.00 10.85
N ALA A 181 -11.62 -12.67 9.77
CA ALA A 181 -11.11 -11.79 8.73
C ALA A 181 -12.11 -10.69 8.41
N TRP A 182 -11.66 -9.64 7.75
CA TRP A 182 -12.53 -8.63 7.16
C TRP A 182 -11.83 -7.99 5.97
N ALA A 183 -12.64 -7.35 5.13
CA ALA A 183 -12.15 -6.64 3.97
C ALA A 183 -12.90 -5.31 3.78
N VAL A 184 -12.28 -4.43 3.00
CA VAL A 184 -12.90 -3.21 2.47
C VAL A 184 -12.42 -2.96 1.05
N ILE A 185 -13.23 -2.25 0.28
CA ILE A 185 -12.88 -1.74 -1.05
C ILE A 185 -13.47 -0.33 -1.23
N ALA A 186 -12.80 0.51 -2.00
CA ALA A 186 -13.25 1.85 -2.35
C ALA A 186 -12.94 2.14 -3.82
N GLU A 187 -13.88 2.75 -4.53
CA GLU A 187 -13.58 3.36 -5.83
C GLU A 187 -12.74 4.63 -5.63
N ASN A 188 -11.67 4.79 -6.40
CA ASN A 188 -10.69 5.87 -6.26
C ASN A 188 -11.14 7.18 -6.94
N ASN A 189 -12.42 7.51 -6.78
CA ASN A 189 -13.10 8.69 -7.33
C ASN A 189 -14.16 9.27 -6.38
N LYS A 190 -14.48 8.57 -5.28
CA LYS A 190 -15.51 8.94 -4.30
C LYS A 190 -15.01 8.70 -2.89
N ASN A 191 -15.49 9.50 -1.94
CA ASN A 191 -15.17 9.35 -0.53
C ASN A 191 -16.10 8.34 0.14
N GLU A 192 -15.98 7.06 -0.24
CA GLU A 192 -16.83 5.98 0.25
C GLU A 192 -16.03 4.68 0.37
N VAL A 193 -16.21 3.97 1.48
CA VAL A 193 -15.59 2.66 1.74
C VAL A 193 -16.67 1.61 1.94
N GLU A 194 -16.68 0.60 1.06
CA GLU A 194 -17.54 -0.57 1.17
C GLU A 194 -16.91 -1.59 2.12
N ASN A 195 -17.69 -2.09 3.10
CA ASN A 195 -17.25 -3.14 4.01
C ASN A 195 -17.65 -4.50 3.48
N LEU A 196 -16.70 -5.42 3.40
CA LEU A 196 -16.89 -6.76 2.84
C LEU A 196 -16.36 -7.84 3.80
N SER A 197 -16.89 -9.04 3.65
CA SER A 197 -16.21 -10.28 4.07
C SER A 197 -14.99 -10.53 3.18
N LEU A 198 -14.08 -11.40 3.62
CA LEU A 198 -12.91 -11.74 2.83
C LEU A 198 -13.29 -12.42 1.50
N GLY A 199 -14.31 -13.28 1.50
CA GLY A 199 -14.78 -13.97 0.30
C GLY A 199 -15.44 -13.03 -0.71
N GLU A 200 -16.22 -12.06 -0.24
CA GLU A 200 -16.82 -11.03 -1.12
C GLU A 200 -15.74 -10.17 -1.79
N LEU A 201 -14.69 -9.79 -1.05
CA LEU A 201 -13.57 -9.08 -1.65
C LEU A 201 -12.86 -9.93 -2.70
N GLU A 202 -12.59 -11.21 -2.43
CA GLU A 202 -11.96 -12.12 -3.41
C GLU A 202 -12.78 -12.26 -4.70
N ALA A 203 -14.11 -12.38 -4.58
CA ALA A 203 -15.03 -12.41 -5.71
C ALA A 203 -14.96 -11.09 -6.51
N ARG A 204 -15.08 -9.94 -5.83
CA ARG A 204 -15.01 -8.61 -6.45
C ARG A 204 -13.67 -8.39 -7.16
N LEU A 205 -12.56 -8.75 -6.52
CA LEU A 205 -11.23 -8.62 -7.12
C LEU A 205 -11.07 -9.54 -8.33
N THR A 206 -11.64 -10.74 -8.31
CA THR A 206 -11.61 -11.65 -9.46
C THR A 206 -12.29 -11.02 -10.68
N GLU A 207 -13.43 -10.35 -10.49
CA GLU A 207 -14.10 -9.59 -11.56
C GLU A 207 -13.22 -8.42 -12.06
N LEU A 208 -12.72 -7.61 -11.13
CA LEU A 208 -11.89 -6.44 -11.43
C LEU A 208 -10.56 -6.79 -12.13
N TYR A 209 -10.00 -7.97 -11.85
CA TYR A 209 -8.81 -8.50 -12.53
C TYR A 209 -9.14 -9.39 -13.74
N ARG A 210 -10.30 -9.17 -14.38
CA ARG A 210 -10.70 -9.81 -15.64
C ARG A 210 -10.78 -11.34 -15.53
N GLY A 211 -11.37 -11.85 -14.45
CA GLY A 211 -11.61 -13.27 -14.22
C GLY A 211 -10.41 -14.04 -13.68
N ARG A 212 -9.30 -13.39 -13.34
CA ARG A 212 -8.16 -14.04 -12.67
C ARG A 212 -8.51 -14.28 -11.22
N ALA A 213 -8.57 -15.55 -10.82
CA ALA A 213 -8.88 -15.94 -9.45
C ALA A 213 -7.92 -15.29 -8.44
N VAL A 214 -8.49 -14.67 -7.41
CA VAL A 214 -7.73 -14.05 -6.31
C VAL A 214 -7.94 -14.86 -5.04
N HIS A 215 -6.83 -15.30 -4.45
CA HIS A 215 -6.81 -16.01 -3.17
C HIS A 215 -5.87 -15.30 -2.20
N LEU A 216 -6.46 -14.62 -1.21
CA LEU A 216 -5.76 -13.89 -0.17
C LEU A 216 -5.44 -14.81 1.02
N PHE A 217 -4.35 -14.49 1.71
CA PHE A 217 -3.83 -15.23 2.87
C PHE A 217 -3.62 -16.73 2.62
N ASN A 218 -3.38 -17.13 1.36
CA ASN A 218 -3.24 -18.53 0.96
C ASN A 218 -4.36 -19.43 1.50
N ASN A 219 -5.60 -18.94 1.44
CA ASN A 219 -6.78 -19.63 1.96
C ASN A 219 -6.81 -19.91 3.48
N ALA A 220 -5.88 -19.37 4.27
CA ALA A 220 -5.78 -19.67 5.69
C ALA A 220 -6.84 -19.00 6.57
N CYS A 221 -7.44 -17.89 6.13
CA CYS A 221 -8.34 -17.07 6.95
C CYS A 221 -9.83 -17.31 6.61
N PRO A 222 -10.78 -17.10 7.54
CA PRO A 222 -12.20 -17.28 7.26
C PRO A 222 -12.70 -16.37 6.13
N ARG A 223 -13.61 -16.87 5.28
CA ARG A 223 -14.20 -16.09 4.17
C ARG A 223 -15.46 -15.34 4.56
N GLN A 224 -16.13 -15.75 5.63
CA GLN A 224 -17.34 -15.14 6.19
C GLN A 224 -17.02 -14.36 7.47
#